data_AF-A0A4V5Q0F4-F1
#
_entry.id   AF-A0A4V5Q0F4-F1
#
_cell.length_a   1.000
_cell.length_b   1.000
_cell.length_c   1.000
_cell.angle_alpha   90.00
_cell.angle_beta   90.00
_cell.angle_gamma   90.00
#
_symmetry.space_group_name_H-M   'P 1'
#
loop_
_entity.id
_entity.type
_entity.pdbx_description
1 polymer ?
#
loop_
_entity_poly.entity_id
_entity_poly.type
_entity_poly.pdbx_seq_one_letter_code
_entity_poly.pdbx_strand_id
1 'polypeptide(L)'
;MRLSKLVYLLLITVLLNSVKTQAQKVWTGNLLTQDLKDFAAGHYTEVKGTITIQDFDGVDLRPLEGLQRCSGNIVISKNQKLESLKGLGNLQEVGGKIVIEKNPELYKFCSLTKQLLEHGIKGEEISKGIMDKIDINRNGYNPELINLLNKDCSYERFRDFCFSC
;
A
#
# COMPACT_ATOMS: atom_id res chain seq x y z
N MET A 1 39.19 -20.81 25.11
CA MET A 1 39.04 -19.66 24.19
C MET A 1 38.32 -20.09 22.92
N ARG A 2 37.03 -19.75 22.73
CA ARG A 2 36.36 -19.63 21.40
C ARG A 2 34.85 -19.34 21.45
N LEU A 3 34.22 -19.13 22.62
CA LEU A 3 32.82 -18.68 22.67
C LEU A 3 32.62 -17.18 22.34
N SER A 4 33.63 -16.31 22.50
CA SER A 4 33.45 -14.86 22.33
C SER A 4 33.28 -14.41 20.88
N LYS A 5 33.98 -15.03 19.92
CA LYS A 5 33.91 -14.60 18.51
C LYS A 5 32.60 -14.99 17.81
N LEU A 6 32.02 -16.15 18.15
CA LEU A 6 30.74 -16.62 17.59
C LEU A 6 29.55 -15.83 18.14
N VAL A 7 29.54 -15.52 19.44
CA VAL A 7 28.51 -14.67 20.06
C VAL A 7 28.61 -13.23 19.54
N TYR A 8 29.83 -12.71 19.34
CA TYR A 8 30.04 -11.38 18.77
C TYR A 8 29.65 -11.29 17.28
N LEU A 9 29.95 -12.33 16.48
CA LEU A 9 29.53 -12.40 15.08
C LEU A 9 28.01 -12.56 14.95
N LEU A 10 27.37 -13.37 15.80
CA LEU A 10 25.91 -13.48 15.87
C LEU A 10 25.26 -12.16 16.31
N LEU A 11 25.81 -11.47 17.32
CA LEU A 11 25.35 -10.14 17.73
C LEU A 11 25.50 -9.12 16.60
N ILE A 12 26.62 -9.10 15.87
CA ILE A 12 26.82 -8.22 14.70
C ILE A 12 25.83 -8.55 13.58
N THR A 13 25.55 -9.83 13.28
CA THR A 13 24.54 -10.19 12.27
C THR A 13 23.12 -9.83 12.70
N VAL A 14 22.80 -9.96 13.99
CA VAL A 14 21.50 -9.55 14.55
C VAL A 14 21.37 -8.03 14.56
N LEU A 15 22.46 -7.28 14.83
CA LEU A 15 22.52 -5.82 14.78
C LEU A 15 22.52 -5.27 13.33
N LEU A 16 23.11 -5.98 12.37
CA LEU A 16 23.06 -5.61 10.95
C LEU A 16 21.69 -5.91 10.31
N ASN A 17 20.97 -6.89 10.86
CA ASN A 17 19.57 -7.18 10.48
C ASN A 17 18.57 -6.27 11.21
N SER A 18 18.96 -5.63 12.31
CA SER A 18 18.16 -4.57 12.92
C SER A 18 18.34 -3.27 12.12
N VAL A 19 17.49 -3.16 11.09
CA VAL A 19 17.01 -1.91 10.52
C VAL A 19 18.01 -1.15 9.62
N LYS A 20 18.07 -1.54 8.34
CA LYS A 20 18.28 -0.56 7.27
C LYS A 20 17.02 0.32 7.18
N THR A 21 16.80 1.22 8.13
CA THR A 21 15.76 2.23 8.00
C THR A 21 16.30 3.27 7.05
N GLN A 22 15.78 3.28 5.82
CA GLN A 22 15.87 4.46 4.99
C GLN A 22 15.32 5.62 5.81
N ALA A 23 16.10 6.71 5.93
CA ALA A 23 15.72 7.85 6.75
C ALA A 23 14.29 8.28 6.39
N GLN A 24 13.38 8.21 7.37
CA GLN A 24 11.98 8.48 7.12
C GLN A 24 11.78 9.97 6.83
N LYS A 25 11.76 10.33 5.55
CA LYS A 25 11.35 11.68 5.15
C LYS A 25 9.83 11.76 5.18
N VAL A 26 9.33 12.74 5.93
CA VAL A 26 7.90 12.87 6.26
C VAL A 26 7.26 14.01 5.47
N TRP A 27 6.17 13.70 4.78
CA TRP A 27 5.27 14.68 4.18
C TRP A 27 4.26 15.13 5.24
N THR A 28 4.29 16.41 5.62
CA THR A 28 3.38 16.95 6.62
C THR A 28 2.12 17.49 5.94
N GLY A 29 0.96 17.04 6.41
CA GLY A 29 -0.34 17.40 5.82
C GLY A 29 -0.85 16.33 4.86
N ASN A 30 -1.94 16.66 4.16
CA ASN A 30 -2.54 15.76 3.19
C ASN A 30 -1.67 15.68 1.93
N LEU A 31 -1.66 14.50 1.30
CA LEU A 31 -1.01 14.28 0.01
C LEU A 31 -2.11 14.12 -1.05
N LEU A 32 -2.14 15.02 -2.03
CA LEU A 32 -3.13 15.02 -3.10
C LEU A 32 -2.52 14.49 -4.42
N THR A 33 -3.35 14.18 -5.42
CA THR A 33 -2.89 13.68 -6.73
C THR A 33 -1.80 14.55 -7.36
N GLN A 34 -1.93 15.87 -7.27
CA GLN A 34 -0.97 16.82 -7.83
C GLN A 34 0.42 16.76 -7.17
N ASP A 35 0.49 16.28 -5.93
CA ASP A 35 1.69 16.26 -5.11
C ASP A 35 2.51 14.97 -5.30
N LEU A 36 1.96 13.96 -6.00
CA LEU A 36 2.58 12.64 -6.13
C LEU A 36 3.96 12.69 -6.76
N LYS A 37 4.19 13.60 -7.71
CA LYS A 37 5.51 13.79 -8.35
C LYS A 37 6.53 14.34 -7.36
N ASP A 38 6.14 15.31 -6.54
CA ASP A 38 7.00 15.93 -5.53
C ASP A 38 7.26 14.98 -4.36
N PHE A 39 6.26 14.19 -3.97
CA PHE A 39 6.42 13.12 -2.99
C PHE A 39 7.45 12.09 -3.45
N ALA A 40 7.35 11.63 -4.70
CA ALA A 40 8.28 10.67 -5.28
C ALA A 40 9.70 11.25 -5.41
N ALA A 41 9.83 12.42 -6.02
CA ALA A 41 11.12 13.10 -6.22
C ALA A 41 11.80 13.46 -4.89
N GLY A 42 10.99 13.76 -3.87
CA GLY A 42 11.47 14.04 -2.54
C GLY A 42 11.92 12.81 -1.75
N HIS A 43 11.69 11.58 -2.25
CA HIS A 43 11.91 10.32 -1.53
C HIS A 43 11.21 10.28 -0.16
N TYR A 44 9.98 10.80 -0.10
CA TYR A 44 9.16 10.72 1.09
C TYR A 44 8.69 9.28 1.31
N THR A 45 8.60 8.89 2.58
CA THR A 45 8.26 7.52 2.99
C THR A 45 7.09 7.49 3.98
N GLU A 46 6.68 8.65 4.48
CA GLU A 46 5.58 8.78 5.43
C GLU A 46 4.74 10.01 5.09
N VAL A 47 3.43 9.87 5.24
CA VAL A 47 2.46 10.98 5.16
C VAL A 47 1.81 11.16 6.52
N LYS A 48 2.02 12.33 7.13
CA LYS A 48 1.31 12.77 8.34
C LYS A 48 0.03 13.50 7.97
N GLY A 49 -0.91 12.76 7.41
CA GLY A 49 -2.18 13.25 6.92
C GLY A 49 -2.93 12.18 6.13
N THR A 50 -3.93 12.61 5.37
CA THR A 50 -4.70 11.75 4.47
C THR A 50 -4.10 11.79 3.05
N ILE A 51 -4.02 10.63 2.41
CA ILE A 51 -3.66 10.51 1.00
C ILE A 51 -4.96 10.48 0.19
N THR A 52 -5.11 11.38 -0.79
CA THR A 52 -6.26 11.40 -1.70
C THR A 52 -5.77 11.37 -3.15
N ILE A 53 -6.14 10.32 -3.87
CA ILE A 53 -5.82 10.12 -5.29
C ILE A 53 -7.11 10.10 -6.07
N GLN A 54 -7.38 11.21 -6.75
CA GLN A 54 -8.52 11.44 -7.62
C GLN A 54 -8.07 11.98 -8.97
N ASP A 55 -8.80 11.61 -10.03
CA ASP A 55 -8.55 12.05 -11.40
C ASP A 55 -7.09 11.86 -11.85
N PHE A 56 -6.43 10.82 -11.34
CA PHE A 56 -5.06 10.45 -11.68
C PHE A 56 -4.99 9.83 -13.08
N ASP A 57 -4.01 10.27 -13.88
CA ASP A 57 -3.84 9.86 -15.27
C ASP A 57 -2.97 8.61 -15.46
N GLY A 58 -2.31 8.15 -14.40
CA GLY A 58 -1.45 6.99 -14.42
C GLY A 58 -2.20 5.66 -14.29
N VAL A 59 -1.56 4.61 -14.82
CA VAL A 59 -2.08 3.23 -14.77
C VAL A 59 -1.74 2.50 -13.46
N ASP A 60 -0.79 3.03 -12.69
CA ASP A 60 -0.39 2.50 -11.39
C ASP A 60 0.09 3.60 -10.43
N LEU A 61 0.20 3.27 -9.15
CA LEU A 61 0.60 4.18 -8.08
C LEU A 61 2.11 4.17 -7.79
N ARG A 62 2.95 3.91 -8.80
CA ARG A 62 4.43 3.91 -8.64
C ARG A 62 5.01 5.16 -7.97
N PRO A 63 4.46 6.38 -8.10
CA PRO A 63 4.93 7.52 -7.32
C PRO A 63 4.89 7.31 -5.79
N LEU A 64 4.11 6.34 -5.31
CA LEU A 64 4.03 5.95 -3.90
C LEU A 64 4.93 4.76 -3.52
N GLU A 65 5.83 4.29 -4.40
CA GLU A 65 6.67 3.12 -4.14
C GLU A 65 7.49 3.21 -2.84
N GLY A 66 7.88 4.42 -2.43
CA GLY A 66 8.58 4.67 -1.16
C GLY A 66 7.68 4.73 0.08
N LEU A 67 6.35 4.80 -0.08
CA LEU A 67 5.40 4.99 1.03
C LEU A 67 5.39 3.77 1.95
N GLN A 68 5.67 4.01 3.23
CA GLN A 68 5.66 3.02 4.30
C GLN A 68 4.56 3.28 5.33
N ARG A 69 4.23 4.55 5.60
CA ARG A 69 3.22 4.91 6.61
C ARG A 69 2.32 6.05 6.15
N CYS A 70 1.05 5.95 6.48
CA CYS A 70 0.06 7.03 6.38
C CYS A 70 -0.63 7.16 7.74
N SER A 71 -0.57 8.32 8.39
CA SER A 71 -1.23 8.49 9.69
C SER A 71 -2.75 8.67 9.58
N GLY A 72 -3.26 9.03 8.39
CA GLY A 72 -4.68 9.26 8.11
C GLY A 72 -5.30 8.18 7.25
N ASN A 73 -6.27 8.58 6.43
CA ASN A 73 -6.92 7.69 5.47
C ASN A 73 -6.11 7.60 4.17
N ILE A 74 -6.33 6.53 3.41
CA ILE A 74 -5.96 6.45 1.99
C ILE A 74 -7.25 6.37 1.19
N VAL A 75 -7.48 7.35 0.33
CA VAL A 75 -8.66 7.44 -0.53
C VAL A 75 -8.22 7.43 -1.99
N ILE A 76 -8.56 6.39 -2.73
CA ILE A 76 -8.24 6.23 -4.15
C ILE A 76 -9.55 6.12 -4.91
N SER A 77 -9.92 7.18 -5.63
CA SER A 77 -11.24 7.22 -6.26
C SER A 77 -11.29 7.94 -7.59
N LYS A 78 -12.24 7.55 -8.46
CA LYS A 78 -12.50 8.20 -9.75
C LYS A 78 -11.32 8.20 -10.73
N ASN A 79 -10.37 7.27 -10.60
CA ASN A 79 -9.22 7.19 -11.51
C ASN A 79 -9.58 6.31 -12.71
N GLN A 80 -9.85 6.94 -13.85
CA GLN A 80 -10.37 6.27 -15.05
C GLN A 80 -9.37 5.33 -15.72
N LYS A 81 -8.07 5.52 -15.49
CA LYS A 81 -7.00 4.74 -16.13
C LYS A 81 -6.25 3.82 -15.16
N LEU A 82 -6.54 3.91 -13.86
CA LEU A 82 -5.78 3.19 -12.85
C LEU A 82 -6.10 1.70 -12.94
N GLU A 83 -5.10 0.89 -13.29
CA GLU A 83 -5.24 -0.56 -13.46
C GLU A 83 -4.73 -1.35 -12.26
N SER A 84 -3.80 -0.76 -11.50
CA SER A 84 -3.14 -1.43 -10.39
C SER A 84 -2.80 -0.50 -9.23
N LEU A 85 -2.84 -1.05 -8.01
CA LEU A 85 -2.30 -0.42 -6.81
C LEU A 85 -0.78 -0.55 -6.68
N LYS A 86 -0.08 -1.03 -7.72
CA LYS A 86 1.38 -1.15 -7.76
C LYS A 86 2.02 0.17 -7.34
N GLY A 87 2.94 0.11 -6.37
CA GLY A 87 3.49 1.25 -5.65
C GLY A 87 3.14 1.23 -4.16
N LEU A 88 2.01 0.65 -3.77
CA LEU A 88 1.65 0.51 -2.34
C LEU A 88 2.30 -0.69 -1.63
N GLY A 89 3.16 -1.46 -2.30
CA GLY A 89 3.69 -2.73 -1.77
C GLY A 89 4.56 -2.59 -0.51
N ASN A 90 5.12 -1.39 -0.27
CA ASN A 90 5.92 -1.08 0.91
C ASN A 90 5.11 -0.47 2.06
N LEU A 91 3.81 -0.26 1.87
CA LEU A 91 2.93 0.32 2.88
C LEU A 91 2.76 -0.69 4.03
N GLN A 92 3.19 -0.27 5.21
CA GLN A 92 3.17 -1.06 6.44
C GLN A 92 2.08 -0.60 7.39
N GLU A 93 1.70 0.68 7.34
CA GLU A 93 0.77 1.25 8.32
C GLU A 93 -0.17 2.29 7.72
N VAL A 94 -1.45 2.19 8.08
CA VAL A 94 -2.49 3.19 7.84
C VAL A 94 -3.20 3.49 9.16
N GLY A 95 -3.17 4.75 9.60
CA GLY A 95 -3.81 5.17 10.85
C GLY A 95 -5.35 5.23 10.77
N GLY A 96 -5.89 5.42 9.57
CA GLY A 96 -7.32 5.51 9.30
C GLY A 96 -7.87 4.33 8.49
N LYS A 97 -8.68 4.65 7.48
CA LYS A 97 -9.30 3.69 6.56
C LYS A 97 -8.61 3.69 5.20
N ILE A 98 -8.74 2.57 4.50
CA ILE A 98 -8.45 2.47 3.06
C ILE A 98 -9.79 2.45 2.33
N VAL A 99 -10.01 3.43 1.46
CA VAL A 99 -11.21 3.55 0.62
C VAL A 99 -10.77 3.57 -0.83
N ILE A 100 -11.19 2.56 -1.60
CA ILE A 100 -10.85 2.43 -3.02
C ILE A 100 -12.17 2.27 -3.79
N GLU A 101 -12.60 3.31 -4.47
CA GLU A 101 -13.89 3.30 -5.15
C GLU A 101 -13.94 4.00 -6.50
N LYS A 102 -14.83 3.56 -7.39
CA LYS A 102 -15.07 4.23 -8.68
C LYS A 102 -13.81 4.28 -9.57
N ASN A 103 -12.99 3.24 -9.57
CA ASN A 103 -11.84 3.09 -10.48
C ASN A 103 -12.15 1.96 -11.48
N PRO A 104 -12.86 2.24 -12.60
CA PRO A 104 -13.44 1.21 -13.45
C PRO A 104 -12.41 0.28 -14.12
N GLU A 105 -11.19 0.77 -14.30
CA GLU A 105 -10.09 -0.01 -14.88
C GLU A 105 -9.24 -0.73 -13.83
N LEU A 106 -9.52 -0.59 -12.52
CA LEU A 106 -8.68 -1.15 -11.46
C LEU A 106 -8.99 -2.62 -11.20
N TYR A 107 -8.05 -3.50 -11.53
CA TYR A 107 -8.20 -4.95 -11.36
C TYR A 107 -7.05 -5.65 -10.62
N LYS A 108 -5.99 -4.93 -10.22
CA LYS A 108 -4.81 -5.49 -9.51
C LYS A 108 -4.60 -4.84 -8.13
N PHE A 109 -4.90 -5.58 -7.07
CA PHE A 109 -4.86 -5.13 -5.66
C PHE A 109 -3.72 -5.72 -4.84
N CYS A 110 -2.89 -6.60 -5.41
CA CYS A 110 -1.88 -7.37 -4.67
C CYS A 110 -0.80 -6.56 -3.93
N SER A 111 -0.75 -5.25 -4.13
CA SER A 111 0.07 -4.34 -3.34
C SER A 111 -0.48 -4.08 -1.93
N LEU A 112 -1.76 -4.36 -1.67
CA LEU A 112 -2.30 -4.41 -0.32
C LEU A 112 -1.87 -5.72 0.33
N THR A 113 -0.72 -5.68 1.00
CA THR A 113 -0.09 -6.90 1.52
C THR A 113 -0.88 -7.52 2.66
N LYS A 114 -0.82 -8.84 2.79
CA LYS A 114 -1.37 -9.56 3.94
C LYS A 114 -0.91 -8.96 5.28
N GLN A 115 0.36 -8.57 5.38
CA GLN A 115 0.92 -7.93 6.58
C GLN A 115 0.20 -6.61 6.92
N LEU A 116 -0.04 -5.74 5.93
CA LEU A 116 -0.80 -4.51 6.12
C LEU A 116 -2.22 -4.81 6.59
N LEU A 117 -2.89 -5.79 5.98
CA LEU A 117 -4.28 -6.14 6.28
C LEU A 117 -4.46 -6.78 7.67
N GLU A 118 -3.50 -7.58 8.12
CA GLU A 118 -3.58 -8.26 9.42
C GLU A 118 -3.15 -7.36 10.59
N HIS A 119 -2.22 -6.43 10.36
CA HIS A 119 -1.54 -5.72 11.46
C HIS A 119 -1.31 -4.22 11.23
N GLY A 120 -1.41 -3.74 9.99
CA GLY A 120 -0.99 -2.39 9.62
C GLY A 120 -2.11 -1.35 9.62
N ILE A 121 -3.39 -1.76 9.59
CA ILE A 121 -4.49 -0.80 9.67
C ILE A 121 -4.89 -0.57 11.12
N LYS A 122 -4.58 0.62 11.63
CA LYS A 122 -4.84 1.00 13.02
C LYS A 122 -6.27 1.50 13.20
N GLY A 123 -6.75 1.43 14.43
CA GLY A 123 -8.01 2.02 14.84
C GLY A 123 -8.07 2.15 16.35
N GLU A 124 -8.54 3.31 16.81
CA GLU A 124 -9.19 3.40 18.10
C GLU A 124 -10.45 2.53 18.02
N GLU A 125 -10.59 1.64 19.01
CA GLU A 125 -11.69 0.70 19.21
C GLU A 125 -11.63 -0.62 18.43
N ILE A 126 -11.29 -1.63 19.22
CA ILE A 126 -11.27 -3.08 18.98
C ILE A 126 -12.69 -3.65 18.72
N SER A 127 -13.69 -2.79 18.49
CA SER A 127 -15.12 -3.13 18.43
C SER A 127 -15.65 -3.39 17.01
N LYS A 128 -14.97 -2.90 15.96
CA LYS A 128 -15.50 -2.89 14.58
C LYS A 128 -14.74 -3.74 13.55
N GLY A 129 -13.63 -4.36 13.96
CA GLY A 129 -12.85 -5.25 13.09
C GLY A 129 -12.26 -4.56 11.84
N ILE A 130 -11.44 -5.31 11.12
CA ILE A 130 -10.73 -4.84 9.92
C ILE A 130 -11.67 -4.53 8.75
N MET A 131 -12.84 -5.17 8.69
CA MET A 131 -13.82 -5.01 7.60
C MET A 131 -14.38 -3.58 7.51
N ASP A 132 -14.57 -2.89 8.64
CA ASP A 132 -15.05 -1.51 8.66
C ASP A 132 -13.98 -0.47 8.26
N LYS A 133 -12.73 -0.91 8.11
CA LYS A 133 -11.57 -0.07 7.79
C LYS A 133 -11.15 -0.16 6.33
N ILE A 134 -11.69 -1.11 5.57
CA ILE A 134 -11.37 -1.28 4.14
C ILE A 134 -12.69 -1.28 3.37
N ASP A 135 -12.85 -0.27 2.51
CA ASP A 135 -13.97 -0.19 1.59
C ASP A 135 -13.45 -0.27 0.15
N ILE A 136 -13.82 -1.34 -0.55
CA ILE A 136 -13.46 -1.59 -1.95
C ILE A 136 -14.75 -1.84 -2.72
N ASN A 137 -15.19 -0.86 -3.49
CA ASN A 137 -16.45 -0.95 -4.25
C ASN A 137 -16.36 -0.21 -5.58
N ARG A 138 -17.19 -0.58 -6.57
CA ARG A 138 -17.28 0.13 -7.87
C ARG A 138 -15.93 0.26 -8.61
N ASN A 139 -15.04 -0.71 -8.46
CA ASN A 139 -13.82 -0.85 -9.26
C ASN A 139 -13.97 -1.93 -10.34
N GLY A 140 -13.01 -2.04 -11.26
CA GLY A 140 -13.00 -3.08 -12.30
C GLY A 140 -13.00 -4.51 -11.75
N TYR A 141 -12.38 -4.70 -10.58
CA TYR A 141 -12.51 -5.88 -9.73
C TYR A 141 -12.65 -5.41 -8.29
N ASN A 142 -13.52 -6.04 -7.51
CA ASN A 142 -13.73 -5.68 -6.10
C ASN A 142 -13.51 -6.95 -5.25
N PRO A 143 -12.26 -7.28 -4.88
CA PRO A 143 -11.97 -8.44 -4.05
C PRO A 143 -12.60 -8.28 -2.65
N GLU A 144 -13.07 -9.39 -2.08
CA GLU A 144 -13.36 -9.43 -0.66
C GLU A 144 -12.05 -9.47 0.14
N LEU A 145 -12.12 -9.14 1.43
CA LEU A 145 -10.96 -9.21 2.32
C LEU A 145 -10.30 -10.60 2.31
N ILE A 146 -11.09 -11.67 2.23
CA ILE A 146 -10.57 -13.04 2.18
C ILE A 146 -9.77 -13.30 0.90
N ASN A 147 -10.18 -12.75 -0.24
CA ASN A 147 -9.43 -12.86 -1.49
C ASN A 147 -8.06 -12.17 -1.35
N LEU A 148 -8.03 -10.96 -0.76
CA LEU A 148 -6.78 -10.24 -0.50
C LEU A 148 -5.83 -11.02 0.43
N LEU A 149 -6.36 -11.60 1.52
CA LEU A 149 -5.57 -12.41 2.47
C LEU A 149 -5.02 -13.70 1.86
N ASN A 150 -5.77 -14.29 0.92
CA ASN A 150 -5.38 -15.49 0.18
C ASN A 150 -4.50 -15.19 -1.05
N LYS A 151 -4.13 -13.92 -1.28
CA LYS A 151 -3.38 -13.46 -2.46
C LYS A 151 -4.09 -13.69 -3.79
N ASP A 152 -5.41 -13.88 -3.75
CA ASP A 152 -6.30 -13.86 -4.91
C ASP A 152 -6.74 -12.40 -5.16
N CYS A 153 -5.76 -11.54 -5.40
CA CYS A 153 -5.91 -10.08 -5.32
C CYS A 153 -5.93 -9.42 -6.70
N SER A 154 -6.16 -10.18 -7.77
CA SER A 154 -6.24 -9.66 -9.12
C SER A 154 -7.17 -10.48 -10.00
N TYR A 155 -7.81 -9.82 -10.94
CA TYR A 155 -8.60 -10.46 -11.99
C TYR A 155 -7.87 -10.35 -13.33
N GLU A 156 -7.75 -11.44 -14.09
CA GLU A 156 -7.24 -11.37 -15.46
C GLU A 156 -8.34 -10.85 -16.39
N ARG A 157 -8.05 -9.80 -17.16
CA ARG A 157 -8.96 -9.35 -18.21
C ARG A 157 -9.00 -10.42 -19.31
N PHE A 158 -10.19 -10.93 -19.61
CA PHE A 158 -10.48 -11.76 -20.78
C PHE A 158 -10.10 -11.13 -22.15
N ARG A 159 -9.44 -9.96 -22.20
CA ARG A 159 -8.91 -9.37 -23.44
C ARG A 159 -7.58 -9.96 -23.90
N ASP A 160 -6.88 -10.71 -23.05
CA ASP A 160 -5.60 -11.34 -23.43
C ASP A 160 -5.78 -12.73 -24.09
N PHE A 161 -7.02 -13.23 -24.16
CA PHE A 161 -7.39 -14.43 -24.90
C PHE A 161 -8.16 -14.06 -26.17
N CYS A 162 -7.45 -13.66 -27.22
CA CYS A 162 -7.96 -13.87 -28.58
C CYS A 162 -7.89 -15.37 -28.91
N PHE A 163 -8.91 -16.14 -28.52
CA PHE A 163 -9.16 -17.44 -29.15
C PHE A 163 -9.84 -17.20 -30.50
N SER A 164 -9.02 -17.01 -31.53
CA SER A 164 -9.36 -16.76 -32.95
C SER A 164 -9.49 -15.27 -33.33
N CYS A 165 -8.37 -14.70 -33.79
CA CYS A 165 -8.36 -13.68 -34.84
C CYS A 165 -7.97 -14.36 -36.15
#